data_AF-A0A1M5F569-F1
#
_entry.id   AF-A0A1M5F569-F1
#
_cell.length_a   1.000
_cell.length_b   1.000
_cell.length_c   1.000
_cell.angle_alpha   90.00
_cell.angle_beta   90.00
_cell.angle_gamma   90.00
#
_symmetry.space_group_name_H-M   'P 1'
#
loop_
_entity.id
_entity.type
_entity.pdbx_description
1 polymer ?
#
loop_
_entity_poly.entity_id
_entity_poly.type
_entity_poly.pdbx_seq_one_letter_code
_entity_poly.pdbx_strand_id
1 'polypeptide(L)'
;MKKRDYSLVRDGKYNMKAIMQRAWAEMKWNSHLKWFSFSRALKNAWAAAREAMEEYQDSIKPQEPVQHKEGNVLKSFFLSGHPENVYYDSSWR
;
A
#
# COMPACT_ATOMS: atom_id res chain seq x y z
N MET A 1 -28.81 -12.06 17.76
CA MET A 1 -28.69 -11.09 16.64
C MET A 1 -27.43 -11.42 15.86
N LYS A 2 -27.46 -11.52 14.52
CA LYS A 2 -26.22 -11.66 13.73
C LYS A 2 -25.40 -10.38 13.86
N LYS A 3 -24.12 -10.49 14.23
CA LYS A 3 -23.19 -9.36 14.30
C LYS A 3 -23.07 -8.76 12.89
N ARG A 4 -23.26 -7.46 12.76
CA ARG A 4 -23.10 -6.79 11.46
C ARG A 4 -21.62 -6.73 11.14
N ASP A 5 -21.28 -7.11 9.91
CA ASP A 5 -19.91 -7.09 9.41
C ASP A 5 -19.64 -5.70 8.82
N TYR A 6 -18.70 -4.98 9.43
CA TYR A 6 -18.33 -3.62 9.07
C TYR A 6 -16.97 -3.56 8.36
N SER A 7 -16.34 -4.71 8.10
CA SER A 7 -15.10 -4.80 7.36
C SER A 7 -15.30 -4.28 5.93
N LEU A 8 -14.47 -3.32 5.50
CA LEU A 8 -14.53 -2.75 4.15
C LEU A 8 -14.00 -3.72 3.09
N VAL A 9 -13.05 -4.57 3.50
CA VAL A 9 -12.46 -5.62 2.69
C VAL A 9 -12.62 -6.94 3.44
N ARG A 10 -13.02 -7.97 2.71
CA ARG A 10 -13.16 -9.33 3.21
C ARG A 10 -12.58 -10.30 2.20
N ASP A 11 -11.61 -11.10 2.64
CA ASP A 11 -10.96 -12.12 1.83
C ASP A 11 -10.43 -11.57 0.48
N GLY A 12 -9.90 -10.34 0.50
CA GLY A 12 -9.38 -9.66 -0.70
C GLY A 12 -10.42 -9.16 -1.67
N LYS A 13 -11.69 -9.04 -1.25
CA LYS A 13 -12.77 -8.44 -2.03
C LYS A 13 -13.39 -7.28 -1.25
N TYR A 14 -13.79 -6.25 -1.98
CA TYR A 14 -14.55 -5.15 -1.39
C TYR A 14 -15.90 -5.63 -0.88
N ASN A 15 -16.24 -5.27 0.35
CA ASN A 15 -17.54 -5.51 0.94
C ASN A 15 -18.46 -4.31 0.66
N MET A 16 -19.12 -4.32 -0.50
CA MET A 16 -20.01 -3.22 -0.94
C MET A 16 -21.09 -2.87 0.09
N LYS A 17 -21.57 -3.85 0.86
CA LYS A 17 -22.58 -3.61 1.91
C LYS A 17 -22.01 -2.75 3.03
N ALA A 18 -20.80 -3.06 3.51
CA ALA A 18 -20.13 -2.26 4.53
C ALA A 18 -19.79 -0.84 4.01
N ILE A 19 -19.35 -0.73 2.75
CA ILE A 19 -19.06 0.56 2.10
C ILE A 19 -20.33 1.43 2.02
N MET A 20 -21.46 0.87 1.58
CA MET A 20 -22.73 1.60 1.54
C MET A 20 -23.23 1.98 2.94
N GLN A 21 -23.09 1.10 3.92
CA GLN A 21 -23.45 1.39 5.31
C GLN A 21 -22.61 2.53 5.89
N ARG A 22 -21.30 2.55 5.59
CA ARG A 22 -20.40 3.63 5.97
C ARG A 22 -20.78 4.95 5.30
N ALA A 23 -21.02 4.93 3.99
CA ALA A 23 -21.46 6.11 3.24
C ALA A 23 -22.78 6.68 3.80
N TRP A 24 -23.72 5.81 4.15
CA TRP A 24 -24.98 6.24 4.75
C TRP A 24 -24.80 6.83 6.15
N ALA A 25 -23.95 6.22 6.97
CA ALA A 25 -23.61 6.74 8.30
C ALA A 25 -22.91 8.11 8.21
N GLU A 26 -21.94 8.28 7.30
CA GLU A 26 -21.27 9.56 7.05
C GLU A 26 -22.24 10.64 6.59
N MET A 27 -23.12 10.33 5.63
CA MET A 27 -24.15 11.27 5.19
C MET A 27 -25.07 11.68 6.35
N LYS A 28 -25.49 10.72 7.18
CA LYS A 28 -26.37 11.00 8.33
C LYS A 28 -25.67 11.87 9.36
N TRP A 29 -24.41 11.58 9.67
CA TRP A 29 -23.64 12.37 10.63
C TRP A 29 -23.44 13.81 10.15
N ASN A 30 -23.19 13.98 8.86
CA ASN A 30 -23.01 15.28 8.22
C ASN A 30 -24.31 15.87 7.64
N SER A 31 -25.47 15.37 8.05
CA SER A 31 -26.76 15.80 7.50
C SER A 31 -27.10 17.28 7.75
N HIS A 32 -26.43 17.90 8.73
CA HIS A 32 -26.52 19.33 9.01
C HIS A 32 -25.85 20.20 7.93
N LEU A 33 -24.92 19.63 7.15
CA LEU A 33 -24.29 20.30 6.02
C LEU A 33 -25.15 20.10 4.76
N LYS A 34 -25.88 21.14 4.35
CA LYS A 34 -26.77 21.09 3.16
C LYS A 34 -26.08 20.68 1.85
N TRP A 35 -24.77 20.88 1.76
CA TRP A 35 -23.92 20.55 0.60
C TRP A 35 -23.40 19.10 0.62
N PHE A 36 -23.54 18.39 1.74
CA PHE A 36 -22.98 17.07 1.93
C PHE A 36 -23.98 16.00 1.44
N SER A 37 -23.81 15.62 0.17
CA SER A 37 -24.65 14.63 -0.49
C SER A 37 -24.20 13.19 -0.18
N PHE A 38 -25.11 12.24 -0.37
CA PHE A 38 -24.78 10.81 -0.35
C PHE A 38 -23.65 10.46 -1.34
N SER A 39 -23.62 11.11 -2.51
CA SER A 39 -22.57 10.87 -3.51
C SER A 39 -21.18 11.27 -3.01
N ARG A 40 -21.08 12.32 -2.19
CA ARG A 40 -19.81 12.74 -1.57
C ARG A 40 -19.40 11.75 -0.46
N ALA A 41 -20.35 11.35 0.39
CA ALA A 41 -20.13 10.33 1.40
C ALA A 41 -19.69 8.99 0.78
N LEU A 42 -20.27 8.62 -0.36
CA LEU A 42 -19.93 7.41 -1.08
C LEU A 42 -18.50 7.45 -1.64
N LYS A 43 -18.06 8.60 -2.18
CA LYS A 43 -16.67 8.80 -2.62
C LYS A 43 -15.68 8.64 -1.46
N ASN A 44 -15.98 9.24 -0.30
CA ASN A 44 -15.16 9.10 0.90
C ASN A 44 -15.08 7.64 1.38
N ALA A 45 -16.22 6.95 1.43
CA ALA A 45 -16.28 5.54 1.82
C ALA A 45 -15.50 4.64 0.86
N TRP A 46 -15.50 4.95 -0.45
CA TRP A 46 -14.68 4.25 -1.44
C TRP A 46 -13.18 4.50 -1.27
N ALA A 47 -12.77 5.73 -0.92
CA ALA A 47 -11.36 6.03 -0.62
C ALA A 47 -10.88 5.21 0.58
N ALA A 48 -11.65 5.20 1.68
CA ALA A 48 -11.33 4.39 2.85
C ALA A 48 -11.30 2.87 2.54
N ALA A 49 -12.17 2.41 1.64
CA ALA A 49 -12.17 1.00 1.22
C ALA A 49 -10.91 0.64 0.43
N ARG A 50 -10.43 1.55 -0.42
CA ARG A 50 -9.16 1.39 -1.13
C ARG A 50 -7.97 1.31 -0.19
N GLU A 51 -7.89 2.22 0.79
CA GLU A 51 -6.84 2.19 1.82
C GLU A 51 -6.83 0.84 2.55
N ALA A 52 -7.99 0.35 2.97
CA ALA A 52 -8.11 -0.96 3.61
C ALA A 52 -7.71 -2.15 2.69
N MET A 53 -7.85 -1.99 1.37
CA MET A 53 -7.41 -3.00 0.39
C MET A 53 -5.90 -2.97 0.19
N GLU A 54 -5.31 -1.78 0.20
CA GLU A 54 -3.85 -1.60 0.15
C GLU A 54 -3.21 -2.20 1.41
N GLU A 55 -3.77 -1.94 2.60
CA GLU A 55 -3.36 -2.58 3.86
C GLU A 55 -3.47 -4.11 3.81
N TYR A 56 -4.57 -4.63 3.25
CA TYR A 56 -4.75 -6.07 3.07
C TYR A 56 -3.71 -6.66 2.11
N GLN A 57 -3.43 -5.99 0.99
CA GLN A 57 -2.40 -6.42 0.05
C GLN A 57 -1.00 -6.40 0.68
N ASP A 58 -0.69 -5.37 1.45
CA ASP A 58 0.60 -5.27 2.14
C ASP A 58 0.75 -6.34 3.23
N SER A 59 -0.36 -6.76 3.86
CA SER A 59 -0.34 -7.90 4.79
C SER A 59 -0.09 -9.26 4.12
N ILE A 60 -0.46 -9.39 2.82
CA ILE A 60 -0.24 -10.61 2.04
C ILE A 60 1.16 -10.64 1.43
N LYS A 61 1.71 -9.48 1.05
CA LYS A 61 3.07 -9.42 0.51
C LYS A 61 4.01 -9.98 1.58
N PRO A 62 4.79 -11.04 1.27
CA PRO A 62 5.84 -11.47 2.17
C PRO A 62 6.74 -10.27 2.38
N GLN A 63 6.98 -9.92 3.65
CA GLN A 63 7.89 -8.86 4.03
C GLN A 63 9.25 -9.25 3.49
N GLU A 64 9.63 -8.71 2.32
CA GLU A 64 10.93 -8.98 1.74
C GLU A 64 11.96 -8.55 2.80
N PRO A 65 12.93 -9.41 3.16
CA PRO A 65 14.01 -8.97 4.02
C PRO A 65 14.60 -7.75 3.33
N VAL A 66 14.76 -6.66 4.08
CA VAL A 66 15.43 -5.45 3.61
C VAL A 66 16.78 -5.90 3.07
N GLN A 67 16.87 -6.12 1.77
CA GLN A 67 18.13 -6.43 1.13
C GLN A 67 18.89 -5.12 1.20
N HIS A 68 19.78 -5.01 2.19
CA HIS A 68 20.90 -4.11 2.09
C HIS A 68 21.47 -4.36 0.70
N LYS A 69 21.49 -3.33 -0.15
CA LYS A 69 22.15 -3.40 -1.44
C LYS A 69 23.62 -3.64 -1.15
N GLU A 70 24.01 -4.89 -0.99
CA GLU A 70 25.40 -5.29 -1.00
C GLU A 70 25.91 -4.81 -2.36
N GLY A 71 26.72 -3.76 -2.31
CA GLY A 71 27.30 -3.16 -3.51
C GLY A 71 27.88 -4.26 -4.39
N ASN A 72 27.66 -4.14 -5.70
CA ASN A 72 27.98 -5.10 -6.76
C ASN A 72 29.00 -6.19 -6.33
N VAL A 73 28.50 -7.31 -5.82
CA VAL A 73 29.30 -8.38 -5.19
C VAL A 73 30.38 -8.92 -6.13
N LEU A 74 30.10 -8.91 -7.43
CA LEU A 74 31.05 -9.25 -8.49
C LEU A 74 32.27 -8.33 -8.53
N LYS A 75 32.09 -7.03 -8.26
CA LYS A 75 33.18 -6.05 -8.23
C LYS A 75 34.11 -6.31 -7.05
N SER A 76 33.57 -6.63 -5.87
CA SER A 76 34.38 -6.99 -4.70
C SER A 76 35.14 -8.31 -4.90
N PHE A 77 34.52 -9.33 -5.49
CA PHE A 77 35.22 -10.57 -5.82
C PHE A 77 36.33 -10.34 -6.84
N PHE A 78 36.05 -9.57 -7.90
CA PHE A 78 37.05 -9.29 -8.94
C PHE A 78 38.25 -8.49 -8.40
N LEU A 79 38.01 -7.46 -7.58
CA LEU A 79 39.06 -6.68 -6.93
C LEU A 79 39.84 -7.47 -5.87
N SER A 80 39.23 -8.47 -5.23
CA SER A 80 39.92 -9.33 -4.26
C SER A 80 40.98 -10.24 -4.91
N GLY A 81 40.76 -10.66 -6.16
CA GLY A 81 41.72 -11.44 -6.93
C GLY A 81 42.75 -10.59 -7.68
N HIS A 82 42.45 -9.30 -7.89
CA HIS A 82 43.25 -8.37 -8.67
C HIS A 82 43.29 -6.97 -8.02
N PRO A 83 44.04 -6.81 -6.91
CA PRO A 83 44.10 -5.55 -6.16
C PRO A 83 44.71 -4.39 -6.97
N GLU A 84 45.46 -4.68 -8.03
CA GLU A 84 46.02 -3.69 -8.97
C GLU A 84 44.95 -2.90 -9.73
N ASN A 85 43.73 -3.44 -9.85
CA ASN A 85 42.63 -2.83 -10.62
C ASN A 85 41.77 -1.87 -9.79
N VAL A 86 42.07 -1.67 -8.50
CA VAL A 86 41.33 -0.75 -7.62
C VAL A 86 41.45 0.71 -8.08
N TYR A 87 42.59 1.07 -8.67
CA TYR A 87 42.92 2.43 -9.13
C TYR A 87 43.02 2.55 -10.66
N TYR A 88 42.48 1.59 -11.41
CA TYR A 88 42.49 1.64 -12.87
C TYR A 88 41.50 2.73 -13.33
N ASP A 89 41.99 3.97 -13.39
CA ASP A 89 41.29 5.11 -13.95
C ASP A 89 41.18 4.91 -15.45
N SER A 90 39.98 4.59 -15.91
CA SER A 90 39.63 4.50 -17.33
C SER A 90 39.51 5.90 -17.95
N SER A 91 40.55 6.72 -17.82
CA SER A 91 40.67 8.04 -18.42
C SER A 91 41.02 8.02 -19.91
N TRP A 92 40.99 6.84 -20.54
CA TRP A 92 40.98 6.72 -21.99
C TRP A 92 39.55 6.80 -22.52
N ARG A 93 39.06 8.04 -22.65
CA ARG A 93 38.14 8.48 -23.70
C ARG A 93 38.40 9.94 -24.03
#